data_AF-A0A4Y2JSM5-F1
#
_entry.id   AF-A0A4Y2JSM5-F1
#
_cell.length_a   1.000
_cell.length_b   1.000
_cell.length_c   1.000
_cell.angle_alpha   90.00
_cell.angle_beta   90.00
_cell.angle_gamma   90.00
#
_symmetry.space_group_name_H-M   'P 1'
#
loop_
_entity.id
_entity.type
_entity.pdbx_description
1 polymer ?
#
loop_
_entity_poly.entity_id
_entity_poly.type
_entity_poly.pdbx_seq_one_letter_code
_entity_poly.pdbx_strand_id
1 'polypeptide(L)' 'MAPRSPDITPLDFYLWGYVKQHVYGEGINDINHLKQRITDFIHSGAPDVLTRVWEELDYRLDMCRATNGAHLELR' A
#
# COMPACT_ATOMS: atom_id res chain seq x y z
N MET A 1 21.53 11.03 -7.86
CA MET A 1 20.14 11.41 -8.14
C MET A 1 19.35 11.19 -6.86
N ALA A 2 18.98 12.25 -6.15
CA ALA A 2 17.97 12.14 -5.08
C ALA A 2 16.60 12.47 -5.69
N PRO A 3 15.42 12.16 -5.14
CA PRO A 3 15.06 11.48 -3.87
C PRO A 3 13.83 10.55 -4.00
N ARG A 4 13.74 9.42 -3.32
CA ARG A 4 12.43 8.83 -3.01
C ARG A 4 12.30 8.90 -1.51
N SER A 5 11.29 9.60 -1.00
CA SER A 5 11.04 9.69 0.44
C SER A 5 11.14 8.29 1.02
N PRO A 6 12.21 8.00 1.76
CA PRO A 6 12.50 6.66 2.23
C PRO A 6 11.47 6.23 3.28
N ASP A 7 10.73 7.18 3.84
CA ASP A 7 9.61 6.95 4.75
C ASP A 7 8.32 6.51 4.03
N ILE A 8 8.17 6.84 2.73
CA ILE A 8 6.99 6.50 1.90
C ILE A 8 7.18 5.17 1.15
N THR A 9 8.43 4.86 0.75
CA THR A 9 8.77 3.62 0.03
C THR A 9 8.28 2.33 0.75
N PRO A 10 8.35 2.21 2.09
CA PRO A 10 7.83 1.05 2.83
C PRO A 10 6.31 0.86 2.69
N LEU A 11 5.55 1.94 2.51
CA LEU A 11 4.10 1.87 2.34
C LEU A 11 3.73 1.32 0.96
N ASP A 12 4.43 1.75 -0.09
CA ASP A 12 4.27 1.18 -1.44
C ASP A 12 4.57 -0.33 -1.43
N PHE A 13 5.63 -0.76 -0.71
CA PHE A 13 5.95 -2.18 -0.53
C PHE A 13 4.85 -2.94 0.22
N TYR A 14 4.31 -2.35 1.29
CA TYR A 14 3.25 -2.95 2.10
C TYR A 14 1.93 -3.10 1.32
N LEU A 15 1.47 -2.02 0.69
CA LEU A 15 0.24 -1.99 -0.11
C LEU A 15 0.34 -2.98 -1.28
N TRP A 16 1.47 -2.96 -2.00
CA TRP A 16 1.69 -3.91 -3.08
C TRP A 16 1.78 -5.35 -2.59
N GLY A 17 2.36 -5.58 -1.40
CA GLY A 17 2.36 -6.88 -0.73
C GLY A 17 0.94 -7.38 -0.43
N TYR A 18 0.10 -6.51 0.14
CA TYR A 18 -1.27 -6.82 0.51
C TYR A 18 -2.16 -7.14 -0.69
N VAL A 19 -2.10 -6.30 -1.73
CA VAL A 19 -2.84 -6.51 -2.99
C VAL A 19 -2.42 -7.83 -3.62
N LYS A 20 -1.12 -8.14 -3.62
CA LYS A 20 -0.64 -9.40 -4.18
C LYS A 20 -1.19 -10.62 -3.42
N GLN A 21 -1.20 -10.59 -2.10
CA GLN A 21 -1.75 -11.70 -1.30
C GLN A 21 -3.23 -11.95 -1.59
N HIS A 22 -4.03 -10.89 -1.76
CA HIS A 22 -5.46 -11.03 -2.03
C HIS A 22 -5.78 -11.43 -3.48
N VAL A 23 -5.09 -10.83 -4.46
CA VAL A 23 -5.35 -11.10 -5.88
C VAL A 23 -4.76 -12.44 -6.32
N TYR A 24 -3.57 -12.78 -5.84
CA TYR A 24 -2.83 -13.99 -6.23
C TYR A 24 -2.88 -15.11 -5.18
N GLY A 25 -3.66 -14.96 -4.10
CA GLY A 25 -3.76 -15.95 -3.02
C GLY A 25 -4.35 -17.31 -3.45
N GLU A 26 -5.08 -17.34 -4.56
CA GLU A 26 -5.49 -18.59 -5.22
C GLU A 26 -5.12 -18.55 -6.71
N GLY A 27 -5.10 -19.74 -7.34
CA GLY A 27 -4.69 -19.90 -8.73
C GLY A 27 -5.49 -19.02 -9.69
N ILE A 28 -4.77 -18.23 -10.49
CA ILE A 28 -5.33 -17.43 -11.58
C ILE A 28 -5.26 -18.28 -12.85
N ASN A 29 -6.41 -18.50 -13.48
CA ASN A 29 -6.55 -19.37 -14.64
C ASN A 29 -6.40 -18.60 -15.96
N ASP A 30 -6.80 -17.32 -15.97
CA ASP A 30 -6.76 -16.46 -17.16
C ASP A 30 -6.90 -14.96 -16.79
N ILE A 31 -6.77 -14.10 -17.80
CA ILE A 31 -6.80 -12.64 -17.65
C ILE A 31 -8.16 -12.12 -17.16
N ASN A 32 -9.27 -12.75 -17.55
CA ASN A 32 -10.60 -12.33 -17.09
C ASN A 32 -10.79 -12.69 -15.62
N HIS A 33 -10.32 -13.87 -15.20
CA HIS A 33 -10.31 -14.24 -13.78
C HIS A 33 -9.48 -13.25 -12.95
N LEU A 34 -8.31 -12.82 -13.44
CA LEU A 34 -7.52 -11.77 -12.78
C LEU A 34 -8.28 -10.43 -12.66
N LYS A 35 -8.88 -9.96 -13.76
CA LYS A 35 -9.67 -8.71 -13.76
C LYS A 35 -10.84 -8.77 -12.79
N GLN A 36 -11.51 -9.92 -12.73
CA GLN A 36 -12.63 -10.14 -11.83
C GLN A 36 -12.17 -10.10 -10.38
N ARG A 37 -11.06 -10.76 -10.03
CA ARG A 37 -10.49 -10.70 -8.67
C ARG A 37 -10.08 -9.30 -8.24
N ILE A 38 -9.47 -8.52 -9.13
CA ILE A 38 -9.13 -7.12 -8.85
C ILE A 38 -10.42 -6.33 -8.57
N THR A 39 -11.45 -6.52 -9.38
CA THR A 39 -12.75 -5.87 -9.21
C THR A 39 -13.42 -6.27 -7.90
N ASP A 40 -13.44 -7.56 -7.58
CA ASP A 40 -14.01 -8.11 -6.35
C ASP A 40 -13.25 -7.61 -5.12
N PHE A 41 -11.91 -7.54 -5.17
CA PHE A 41 -11.10 -6.97 -4.12
C PHE A 41 -11.45 -5.49 -3.85
N ILE A 42 -11.58 -4.69 -4.90
CA ILE A 42 -11.96 -3.27 -4.80
C ILE A 42 -13.37 -3.12 -4.22
N HIS A 43 -14.32 -3.96 -4.63
CA HIS A 43 -15.72 -3.89 -4.17
C HIS A 43 -15.98 -4.52 -2.80
N SER A 44 -15.21 -5.53 -2.38
CA SER A 44 -15.52 -6.36 -1.19
C SER A 44 -15.08 -5.78 0.15
N GLY A 45 -14.18 -4.81 0.19
CA GLY A 45 -13.60 -4.41 1.48
C GLY A 45 -12.32 -3.60 1.41
N ALA A 46 -11.92 -3.19 0.21
CA ALA A 46 -10.87 -2.19 0.07
C ALA A 46 -11.11 -0.88 0.86
N PRO A 47 -12.33 -0.43 1.27
CA PRO A 47 -12.47 0.80 2.05
C PRO A 47 -11.73 0.80 3.38
N ASP A 48 -11.92 -0.19 4.27
CA ASP A 48 -11.25 -0.22 5.58
C ASP A 48 -9.73 -0.39 5.47
N VAL A 49 -9.29 -1.21 4.51
CA VAL A 49 -7.87 -1.44 4.25
C VAL A 49 -7.23 -0.18 3.64
N LEU A 50 -7.86 0.43 2.64
CA LEU A 50 -7.38 1.69 2.07
C LEU A 50 -7.41 2.78 3.13
N THR A 51 -8.45 2.88 3.95
CA THR A 51 -8.52 3.87 5.03
C THR A 51 -7.33 3.74 5.96
N ARG A 52 -6.99 2.52 6.40
CA ARG A 52 -5.80 2.29 7.23
C ARG A 52 -4.49 2.64 6.53
N VAL A 53 -4.37 2.31 5.25
CA VAL A 53 -3.20 2.68 4.44
C VAL A 53 -3.09 4.20 4.28
N TRP A 54 -4.22 4.89 4.13
CA TRP A 54 -4.31 6.35 4.05
C TRP A 54 -3.98 7.01 5.39
N GLU A 55 -4.48 6.50 6.51
CA GLU A 55 -4.15 6.99 7.85
C GLU A 55 -2.66 6.83 8.15
N GLU A 56 -2.07 5.69 7.81
CA GLU A 56 -0.63 5.47 8.02
C GLU A 56 0.23 6.33 7.08
N LEU A 57 -0.22 6.58 5.85
CA LEU A 57 0.42 7.52 4.94
C LEU A 57 0.38 8.95 5.49
N ASP A 58 -0.79 9.40 5.95
CA ASP A 58 -0.98 10.75 6.49
C ASP A 58 -0.11 10.97 7.72
N TYR A 59 -0.08 9.99 8.64
CA TYR A 59 0.83 9.99 9.79
C TYR A 59 2.30 10.12 9.38
N ARG A 60 2.76 9.34 8.40
CA ARG A 60 4.16 9.41 7.94
C ARG A 60 4.48 10.71 7.23
N LEU A 61 3.54 11.26 6.45
CA LEU A 61 3.70 12.56 5.81
C LEU A 61 3.78 13.69 6.85
N ASP A 62 2.97 13.62 7.90
CA ASP A 62 3.02 14.57 9.02
C ASP A 62 4.37 14.46 9.76
N MET A 63 4.82 13.23 10.05
CA MET A 63 6.13 12.99 10.63
C MET A 63 7.27 13.50 9.75
N CYS A 64 7.26 13.24 8.44
CA CYS A 64 8.27 13.77 7.50
C CYS A 64 8.30 15.31 7.50
N ARG A 65 7.13 15.96 7.61
CA ARG A 65 7.03 17.43 7.72
C ARG A 65 7.58 17.92 9.05
N ALA A 66 7.25 17.26 10.15
CA ALA A 66 7.71 17.61 11.50
C ALA A 66 9.22 17.39 11.67
N THR A 67 9.81 16.39 11.00
CA THR A 67 11.25 16.10 11.06
C THR A 67 12.07 16.81 9.98
N ASN A 68 11.46 17.69 9.18
CA ASN A 68 12.13 18.43 8.10
C ASN A 68 12.90 17.50 7.12
N GLY A 69 12.41 16.27 6.94
CA GLY A 69 13.05 15.24 6.10
C GLY A 69 14.17 14.43 6.78
N ALA A 70 14.35 14.50 8.11
CA ALA A 70 15.23 13.59 8.82
C ALA A 70 14.59 12.19 8.90
N HIS A 71 15.32 11.22 8.33
CA HIS A 71 14.97 9.80 8.19
C HIS A 71 14.54 9.19 9.53
N LEU A 72 13.32 8.66 9.62
CA LEU A 72 12.85 7.95 10.81
C LEU A 72 12.89 6.45 10.54
N GLU A 73 13.93 5.77 11.05
CA GLU A 73 13.88 4.32 11.23
C GLU A 73 12.94 4.01 12.39
N LEU A 74 11.72 3.56 12.08
CA LEU A 74 10.84 2.93 13.06
C LEU A 74 11.39 1.52 13.38
N ARG A 75 11.83 1.34 14.63
CA ARG A 75 12.28 0.08 15.23
C ARG A 75 11.11 -0.82 15.59
#